data_AF-A0A2A5WIP5-F1
#
_entry.id   AF-A0A2A5WIP5-F1
#
_cell.length_a   1.000
_cell.length_b   1.000
_cell.length_c   1.000
_cell.angle_alpha   90.00
_cell.angle_beta   90.00
_cell.angle_gamma   90.00
#
_symmetry.space_group_name_H-M   'P 1'
#
loop_
_entity.id
_entity.type
_entity.pdbx_description
1 polymer ?
#
loop_
_entity_poly.entity_id
_entity_poly.type
_entity_poly.pdbx_seq_one_letter_code
_entity_poly.pdbx_strand_id
1 'polypeptide(L)'
;MKRGGDDFRQSQKMLSRWFNDAGKVNHARVQNAPYIGALISPSRDRARALNKAYLSVVREQSYIFGRDVALNPATNVFREIDEGIWPLEREHRFT
;
A
#
# COMPACT_ATOMS: atom_id res chain seq x y z
N MET A 1 10.12 -4.22 -11.61
CA MET A 1 9.27 -3.01 -11.63
C MET A 1 9.05 -2.51 -10.21
N LYS A 2 9.83 -1.51 -9.75
CA LYS A 2 9.65 -0.88 -8.43
C LYS A 2 8.36 -0.05 -8.43
N ARG A 3 7.40 -0.41 -7.60
CA ARG A 3 6.17 0.35 -7.37
C ARG A 3 6.30 1.04 -6.02
N GLY A 4 6.72 2.31 -6.02
CA GLY A 4 6.73 3.13 -4.81
C GLY A 4 5.33 3.24 -4.20
N GLY A 5 5.27 3.26 -2.86
CA GLY A 5 4.06 3.45 -2.06
C GLY A 5 3.02 2.34 -2.22
N ASP A 6 3.32 1.14 -1.72
CA ASP A 6 2.51 -0.07 -1.97
C ASP A 6 1.50 -0.38 -0.86
N ASP A 7 1.35 0.46 0.18
CA ASP A 7 0.47 0.16 1.31
C ASP A 7 -1.01 -0.05 0.92
N PHE A 8 -1.47 0.67 -0.12
CA PHE A 8 -2.82 0.48 -0.67
C PHE A 8 -2.92 -0.70 -1.62
N ARG A 9 -1.84 -1.01 -2.34
CA ARG A 9 -1.76 -2.08 -3.34
C ARG A 9 -1.51 -3.45 -2.70
N GLN A 10 -0.95 -3.51 -1.49
CA GLN A 10 -0.82 -4.74 -0.68
C GLN A 10 -2.07 -5.04 0.15
N SER A 11 -3.03 -4.11 0.21
CA SER A 11 -4.26 -4.33 0.96
C SER A 11 -5.12 -5.38 0.26
N GLN A 12 -5.01 -6.64 0.71
CA GLN A 12 -5.82 -7.76 0.22
C GLN A 12 -7.32 -7.43 0.21
N LYS A 13 -7.81 -6.66 1.19
CA LYS A 13 -9.19 -6.17 1.26
C LYS A 13 -9.54 -5.18 0.15
N MET A 14 -8.61 -4.34 -0.30
CA MET A 14 -8.85 -3.41 -1.41
C MET A 14 -8.71 -4.10 -2.76
N LEU A 15 -7.75 -5.02 -2.87
CA LEU A 15 -7.59 -5.88 -4.05
C LEU A 15 -8.86 -6.70 -4.29
N SER A 16 -9.35 -7.45 -3.30
CA SER A 16 -10.59 -8.23 -3.42
C SER A 16 -11.85 -7.38 -3.59
N ARG A 17 -11.80 -6.11 -3.19
CA ARG A 17 -12.93 -5.18 -3.38
C ARG A 17 -12.98 -4.63 -4.80
N TRP A 18 -11.86 -4.27 -5.41
CA TRP A 18 -11.87 -3.51 -6.66
C TRP A 18 -11.31 -4.28 -7.87
N PHE A 19 -10.75 -5.47 -7.65
CA PHE A 19 -10.19 -6.31 -8.70
C PHE A 19 -10.88 -7.69 -8.71
N ASN A 20 -10.89 -8.32 -9.88
CA ASN A 20 -11.33 -9.71 -10.05
C ASN A 20 -10.17 -10.69 -9.81
N ASP A 21 -10.47 -11.99 -9.86
CA ASP A 21 -9.48 -13.05 -9.63
C ASP A 21 -8.35 -13.07 -10.69
N ALA A 22 -8.60 -12.48 -11.86
CA ALA A 22 -7.58 -12.27 -12.90
C ALA A 22 -6.72 -11.01 -12.68
N GLY A 23 -6.88 -10.32 -11.54
CA GLY A 23 -6.15 -9.10 -11.19
C GLY A 23 -6.53 -7.88 -12.04
N LYS A 24 -7.66 -7.90 -12.75
CA LYS A 24 -8.18 -6.78 -13.52
C LYS A 24 -9.19 -5.98 -12.70
N VAL A 25 -9.23 -4.67 -12.94
CA VAL A 25 -10.18 -3.77 -12.27
C VAL A 25 -11.61 -4.17 -12.61
N ASN A 26 -12.46 -4.29 -11.59
CA ASN A 26 -13.89 -4.46 -11.77
C ASN A 26 -14.53 -3.08 -12.03
N HIS A 27 -14.54 -2.67 -13.30
CA HIS A 27 -15.03 -1.36 -13.71
C HIS A 27 -16.48 -1.09 -13.30
N ALA A 28 -17.37 -2.09 -13.45
CA ALA A 28 -18.76 -1.95 -13.02
C ALA A 28 -18.87 -1.64 -11.53
N ARG A 29 -18.10 -2.33 -10.68
CA ARG A 29 -18.10 -2.07 -9.24
C ARG A 29 -17.52 -0.70 -8.89
N VAL A 30 -16.45 -0.27 -9.56
CA VAL A 30 -15.86 1.07 -9.37
C VAL A 30 -16.83 2.17 -9.78
N GLN A 31 -17.51 2.04 -10.91
CA GLN A 31 -18.50 3.00 -11.39
C GLN A 31 -19.71 3.12 -10.47
N ASN A 32 -20.09 2.02 -9.80
CA ASN A 32 -21.17 1.99 -8.82
C ASN A 32 -20.72 2.27 -7.38
N ALA A 33 -19.50 2.77 -7.18
CA ALA A 33 -19.04 3.14 -5.84
C ALA A 33 -19.91 4.30 -5.29
N PRO A 34 -20.32 4.25 -4.02
CA PRO A 34 -21.27 5.22 -3.47
C PRO A 34 -20.69 6.65 -3.38
N TYR A 35 -19.36 6.77 -3.32
CA TYR A 35 -18.62 8.02 -3.33
C TYR A 35 -17.14 7.74 -3.65
N ILE A 36 -16.41 8.74 -4.14
CA ILE A 36 -15.00 8.60 -4.54
C ILE A 36 -14.10 8.08 -3.40
N GLY A 37 -14.36 8.54 -2.17
CA GLY A 37 -13.61 8.13 -0.98
C GLY A 37 -13.65 6.63 -0.72
N ALA A 38 -14.70 5.92 -1.14
CA ALA A 38 -14.81 4.47 -0.95
C ALA A 38 -13.71 3.69 -1.69
N LEU A 39 -13.16 4.26 -2.77
CA LEU A 39 -12.09 3.65 -3.57
C LEU A 39 -10.74 3.64 -2.86
N ILE A 40 -10.53 4.56 -1.92
CA ILE A 40 -9.25 4.74 -1.22
C ILE A 40 -9.36 4.46 0.28
N SER A 41 -10.57 4.49 0.83
CA SER A 41 -10.77 4.34 2.27
C SER A 41 -10.71 2.87 2.70
N PRO A 42 -10.00 2.55 3.80
CA PRO A 42 -10.00 1.21 4.37
C PRO A 42 -11.37 0.83 4.93
N SER A 43 -11.60 -0.46 5.20
CA SER A 43 -12.76 -0.88 6.00
C SER A 43 -12.69 -0.27 7.41
N ARG A 44 -13.85 -0.03 8.04
CA ARG A 44 -13.96 0.51 9.41
C ARG A 44 -13.05 -0.19 10.43
N ASP A 45 -13.00 -1.53 10.40
CA ASP A 45 -12.16 -2.29 11.34
C ASP A 45 -10.68 -2.07 11.10
N ARG A 46 -10.26 -2.02 9.83
CA ARG A 46 -8.88 -1.70 9.45
C ARG A 46 -8.53 -0.26 9.87
N ALA A 47 -9.42 0.70 9.66
CA ALA A 47 -9.21 2.07 10.11
C ALA A 47 -9.00 2.14 11.64
N ARG A 48 -9.83 1.43 12.41
CA ARG A 48 -9.67 1.32 13.87
C ARG A 48 -8.34 0.68 14.27
N ALA A 49 -7.93 -0.38 13.59
CA ALA A 49 -6.66 -1.05 13.85
C ALA A 49 -5.47 -0.11 13.57
N LEU A 50 -5.48 0.59 12.43
CA LEU A 50 -4.46 1.58 12.08
C LEU A 50 -4.39 2.71 13.11
N ASN A 51 -5.54 3.23 13.54
CA ASN A 51 -5.59 4.29 14.57
C ASN A 51 -4.98 3.83 15.90
N LYS A 52 -5.29 2.60 16.34
CA LYS A 52 -4.71 2.03 17.56
C LYS A 52 -3.19 1.85 17.43
N ALA A 53 -2.74 1.34 16.29
CA ALA A 53 -1.33 1.09 16.06
C ALA A 53 -0.53 2.41 15.99
N TYR A 54 -1.08 3.45 15.35
CA TYR A 54 -0.49 4.79 15.36
C TYR A 54 -0.46 5.41 16.77
N LEU A 55 -1.50 5.19 17.58
CA LEU A 55 -1.49 5.65 18.97
C LEU A 55 -0.34 5.04 19.78
N SER A 56 0.03 3.77 19.54
CA SER A 56 1.21 3.16 20.16
C SER A 56 2.50 3.88 19.77
N VAL A 57 2.70 4.16 18.47
CA VAL A 57 3.88 4.94 18.00
C VAL A 57 3.99 6.28 18.72
N VAL A 58 2.86 6.99 18.88
CA VAL A 58 2.81 8.27 19.59
C VAL A 58 3.18 8.12 21.06
N ARG A 59 2.61 7.13 21.76
CA ARG A 59 2.87 6.89 23.19
C ARG A 59 4.32 6.50 23.44
N GLU A 60 4.88 5.71 22.55
CA GLU A 60 6.26 5.20 22.63
C GLU A 60 7.29 6.18 22.05
N GLN A 61 6.84 7.30 21.47
CA GLN A 61 7.69 8.29 20.78
C GLN A 61 8.62 7.64 19.73
N SER A 62 8.17 6.56 19.10
CA SER A 62 8.99 5.68 18.25
C SER A 62 9.08 6.13 16.79
N TYR A 63 9.23 7.44 16.58
CA TYR A 63 9.20 8.03 15.23
C TYR A 63 10.45 7.75 14.39
N ILE A 64 11.52 7.24 15.01
CA ILE A 64 12.77 6.90 14.32
C ILE A 64 12.58 5.79 13.27
N PHE A 65 11.53 4.99 13.39
CA PHE A 65 11.17 3.92 12.46
C PHE A 65 10.15 4.35 11.41
N GLY A 66 9.83 5.65 11.35
CA GLY A 66 8.76 6.20 10.53
C GLY A 66 7.45 6.36 11.30
N ARG A 67 6.46 6.96 10.63
CA ARG A 67 5.12 7.23 11.19
C ARG A 67 4.05 6.31 10.62
N ASP A 68 4.33 5.71 9.47
CA ASP A 68 3.41 4.82 8.79
C ASP A 68 3.40 3.47 9.47
N VAL A 69 2.19 3.01 9.83
CA VAL A 69 2.04 1.76 10.58
C VAL A 69 1.55 0.67 9.66
N ALA A 70 2.41 -0.32 9.43
CA ALA A 70 2.05 -1.56 8.77
C ALA A 70 1.46 -2.53 9.80
N LEU A 71 0.18 -2.92 9.63
CA LEU A 71 -0.43 -3.94 10.50
C LEU A 71 0.14 -5.34 10.26
N ASN A 72 0.66 -5.58 9.05
CA ASN A 72 1.27 -6.84 8.64
C ASN A 72 2.60 -6.55 7.94
N PRO A 73 3.59 -7.46 7.99
CA PRO A 73 4.81 -7.33 7.21
C PRO A 73 4.52 -7.17 5.72
N ALA A 74 5.22 -6.26 5.06
CA ALA A 74 5.13 -6.08 3.62
C ALA A 74 5.74 -7.28 2.90
N THR A 75 5.01 -7.86 1.95
CA THR A 75 5.48 -9.04 1.19
C THR A 75 6.08 -8.70 -0.17
N ASN A 76 5.76 -7.53 -0.73
CA ASN A 76 6.22 -7.09 -2.04
C ASN A 76 7.34 -6.04 -1.96
N VAL A 77 8.12 -6.07 -0.88
CA VAL A 77 9.26 -5.19 -0.66
C VAL A 77 10.53 -6.03 -0.72
N PHE A 78 11.53 -5.56 -1.48
CA PHE A 78 12.86 -6.16 -1.47
C PHE A 78 13.48 -5.96 -0.09
N ARG A 79 13.86 -7.05 0.59
CA ARG A 79 14.53 -6.99 1.90
C ARG A 79 15.97 -6.48 1.78
N GLU A 80 16.60 -6.83 0.66
CA GLU A 80 17.95 -6.43 0.30
C GLU A 80 17.91 -5.89 -1.13
N ILE A 81 18.74 -4.88 -1.41
CA ILE A 81 18.87 -4.30 -2.74
C ILE A 81 20.29 -4.57 -3.22
N ASP A 82 20.40 -5.21 -4.39
CA ASP A 82 21.67 -5.29 -5.11
C ASP A 82 21.98 -3.91 -5.71
N GLU A 83 23.02 -3.27 -5.18
CA GLU A 83 23.47 -1.94 -5.60
C GLU A 83 24.09 -1.93 -7.01
N GLY A 84 24.46 -3.10 -7.55
CA GLY A 84 24.93 -3.25 -8.92
C GLY A 84 23.80 -3.13 -9.97
N ILE A 85 22.54 -3.27 -9.53
CA ILE A 85 21.37 -3.19 -10.41
C ILE A 85 20.86 -1.76 -10.44
N TRP A 86 21.06 -1.13 -11.59
CA TRP A 86 20.50 0.19 -11.85
C TRP A 86 18.97 0.16 -11.83
N PRO A 87 18.30 1.14 -11.18
CA PRO A 87 16.84 1.17 -11.07
C PRO A 87 16.09 1.22 -12.40
N LEU A 88 16.74 1.74 -13.45
CA LEU A 88 16.19 1.93 -14.79
C LEU A 88 17.15 1.38 -15.86
N GLU A 89 16.56 0.90 -16.95
CA GLU A 89 17.29 0.57 -18.17
C GLU A 89 18.01 1.81 -18.72
N ARG A 90 19.13 1.60 -19.43
CA ARG A 90 20.03 2.69 -19.84
C ARG A 90 19.31 3.76 -20.67
N GLU A 91 18.41 3.37 -21.54
CA GLU A 91 17.60 4.25 -22.40
C GLU A 91 16.59 5.13 -21.64
N HIS A 92 16.32 4.83 -20.37
CA HIS A 92 15.43 5.61 -19.50
C HIS A 92 16.18 6.38 -18.41
N ARG A 93 17.52 6.39 -18.44
CA ARG A 93 18.34 7.19 -17.52
C ARG A 93 18.49 8.58 -18.12
N PHE A 94 17.90 9.59 -17.47
CA PHE A 94 18.20 10.97 -17.78
C PHE A 94 19.56 11.33 -17.17
N THR A 95 20.51 11.74 -18.01
CA THR A 95 21.82 12.29 -17.62
C THR A 95 21.78 13.79 -17.59
#